data_AF-A0A4Y2D5Z5-F1
#
_entry.id   AF-A0A4Y2D5Z5-F1
#
_cell.length_a   1.000
_cell.length_b   1.000
_cell.length_c   1.000
_cell.angle_alpha   90.00
_cell.angle_beta   90.00
_cell.angle_gamma   90.00
#
_symmetry.space_group_name_H-M   'P 1'
#
loop_
_entity.id
_entity.type
_entity.pdbx_description
1 polymer ?
#
loop_
_entity_poly.entity_id
_entity_poly.type
_entity_poly.pdbx_seq_one_letter_code
_entity_poly.pdbx_strand_id
1 'polypeptide(L)'
;MSPWAFMRVNYLPMTLGVVFSLGLVTCFVVAVLRGDVSPYMPFISETGGKYPEAGIFSIFLYLSSILGLSTMFTRFLIVDELNRGIDRTIDILNRSSVVIGFIALMGMVVVAAYPMTSVPTAHGIGANVLFLGGVIYAALQTWLSYKMTPYYNGTKICHIRLAITILTATALIVMSVMMPIAMKFWSTSKHDHWTGGKLPGEEGFDLMVVSSVAEWTMAIMFLTYYFTFIREFQKVCLHLRVQMLVQHFDEEPHDVNVAVATERTPIVM
;
A
#
# COMPACT_ATOMS: atom_id res chain seq x y z
N MET A 1 -3.55 -14.49 -32.90
CA MET A 1 -3.07 -15.07 -31.62
C MET A 1 -4.13 -14.82 -30.57
N SER A 2 -4.51 -15.83 -29.78
CA SER A 2 -5.43 -15.62 -28.66
C SER A 2 -4.78 -14.67 -27.64
N PRO A 3 -5.48 -13.65 -27.17
CA PRO A 3 -4.97 -12.76 -26.12
C PRO A 3 -4.68 -13.57 -24.86
N TRP A 4 -3.64 -13.18 -24.12
CA TRP A 4 -3.39 -13.76 -22.80
C TRP A 4 -4.51 -13.32 -21.86
N ALA A 5 -5.19 -14.27 -21.22
CA ALA A 5 -6.31 -14.00 -20.32
C ALA A 5 -5.94 -14.34 -18.88
N PHE A 6 -6.04 -13.36 -17.99
CA PHE A 6 -5.90 -13.54 -16.55
C PHE A 6 -7.31 -13.59 -15.94
N MET A 7 -7.78 -14.80 -15.68
CA MET A 7 -9.08 -15.04 -15.07
C MET A 7 -9.02 -14.81 -13.56
N ARG A 8 -10.03 -14.14 -13.00
CA ARG A 8 -10.19 -13.96 -11.55
C ARG A 8 -8.92 -13.38 -10.91
N VAL A 9 -8.68 -12.11 -11.20
CA VAL A 9 -7.45 -11.39 -10.80
C VAL A 9 -7.33 -11.12 -9.28
N ASN A 10 -8.14 -11.78 -8.45
CA ASN A 10 -8.09 -11.65 -6.99
C ASN A 10 -6.83 -12.25 -6.36
N TYR A 11 -6.05 -13.03 -7.10
CA TYR A 11 -4.74 -13.48 -6.64
C TYR A 11 -3.81 -12.30 -6.34
N LEU A 12 -3.95 -11.15 -7.02
CA LEU A 12 -3.13 -9.96 -6.76
C LEU A 12 -3.23 -9.46 -5.30
N PRO A 13 -4.41 -9.05 -4.78
CA PRO A 13 -4.54 -8.65 -3.39
C PRO A 13 -4.28 -9.79 -2.39
N MET A 14 -4.52 -11.06 -2.76
CA MET A 14 -4.22 -12.20 -1.88
C MET A 14 -2.71 -12.42 -1.72
N THR A 15 -1.96 -12.41 -2.82
CA THR A 15 -0.50 -12.55 -2.81
C THR A 15 0.16 -11.36 -2.13
N LEU A 16 -0.36 -10.14 -2.32
CA LEU A 16 0.06 -8.96 -1.54
C LEU A 16 -0.08 -9.22 -0.04
N GLY A 17 -1.24 -9.74 0.39
CA GLY A 17 -1.49 -10.14 1.77
C GLY A 17 -0.45 -11.08 2.33
N VAL A 18 -0.21 -12.18 1.64
CA VAL A 18 0.74 -13.20 2.06
C VAL A 18 2.16 -12.64 2.13
N VAL A 19 2.63 -11.97 1.08
CA VAL A 19 3.99 -11.43 0.99
C VAL A 19 4.22 -10.37 2.08
N PHE A 20 3.32 -9.41 2.22
CA PHE A 20 3.46 -8.34 3.21
C PHE A 20 3.44 -8.89 4.64
N SER A 21 2.49 -9.76 4.96
CA SER A 21 2.39 -10.38 6.29
C SER A 21 3.60 -11.26 6.62
N LEU A 22 4.09 -12.06 5.66
CA LEU A 22 5.30 -12.86 5.86
C LEU A 22 6.51 -11.98 6.16
N GLY A 23 6.67 -10.85 5.46
CA GLY A 23 7.73 -9.89 5.74
C GLY A 23 7.66 -9.34 7.15
N LEU A 24 6.50 -8.84 7.58
CA LEU A 24 6.31 -8.28 8.92
C LEU A 24 6.60 -9.30 10.02
N VAL A 25 6.02 -10.51 9.91
CA VAL A 25 6.19 -11.57 10.92
C VAL A 25 7.64 -12.04 10.96
N THR A 26 8.28 -12.24 9.81
CA THR A 26 9.67 -12.70 9.75
C THR A 26 10.61 -11.67 10.38
N CYS A 27 10.50 -10.40 10.02
CA CYS A 27 11.32 -9.33 10.61
C CYS A 27 11.11 -9.23 12.12
N PHE A 28 9.85 -9.24 12.58
CA PHE A 28 9.54 -9.21 14.01
C PHE A 28 10.17 -10.38 14.77
N VAL A 29 9.96 -11.62 14.30
CA VAL A 29 10.48 -12.82 14.97
C VAL A 29 12.00 -12.81 15.01
N VAL A 30 12.65 -12.50 13.88
CA VAL A 30 14.12 -12.50 13.80
C VAL A 30 14.73 -11.41 14.68
N ALA A 31 14.17 -10.19 14.65
CA ALA A 31 14.66 -9.07 15.46
C ALA A 31 14.53 -9.33 16.98
N VAL A 32 13.42 -9.94 17.42
CA VAL A 32 13.20 -10.29 18.84
C VAL A 32 14.14 -11.42 19.27
N LEU A 33 14.26 -12.49 18.47
CA LEU A 33 15.13 -13.63 18.81
C LEU A 33 16.61 -13.25 18.89
N ARG A 34 17.03 -12.23 18.14
CA ARG A 34 18.39 -11.69 18.16
C ARG A 34 18.62 -10.63 19.24
N GLY A 35 17.58 -10.23 19.96
CA GLY A 35 17.65 -9.15 20.94
C GLY A 35 17.92 -7.78 20.30
N ASP A 36 17.67 -7.64 19.00
CA ASP A 36 17.89 -6.38 18.28
C ASP A 36 16.83 -5.35 18.64
N VAL A 37 15.61 -5.81 18.95
CA VAL A 37 14.51 -5.02 19.51
C VAL A 37 13.92 -5.69 20.75
N SER A 38 13.30 -4.89 21.59
CA SER A 38 12.48 -5.33 22.72
C SER A 38 11.20 -6.05 22.24
N PRO A 39 10.74 -7.09 22.95
CA PRO A 39 9.49 -7.78 22.62
C PRO A 39 8.25 -6.94 23.00
N TYR A 40 8.41 -5.83 23.73
CA TYR A 40 7.32 -4.99 24.21
C TYR A 40 6.80 -4.04 23.12
N MET A 41 6.23 -4.61 22.04
CA MET A 41 5.60 -3.88 20.94
C MET A 41 6.56 -2.92 20.19
N PRO A 42 7.63 -3.42 19.55
CA PRO A 42 8.51 -2.60 18.71
C PRO A 42 7.78 -2.06 17.49
N PHE A 43 8.20 -0.90 17.00
CA PHE A 43 7.71 -0.37 15.73
C PHE A 43 8.05 -1.35 14.60
N ILE A 44 7.20 -1.44 13.57
CA ILE A 44 7.49 -2.24 12.36
C ILE A 44 8.85 -1.83 11.79
N SER A 45 9.08 -0.53 11.67
CA SER A 45 10.33 0.05 11.19
C SER A 45 11.54 -0.33 12.06
N GLU A 46 11.37 -0.52 13.38
CA GLU A 46 12.43 -0.99 14.27
C GLU A 46 12.79 -2.45 14.00
N THR A 47 11.79 -3.30 13.73
CA THR A 47 12.02 -4.72 13.42
C THR A 47 12.78 -4.94 12.11
N GLY A 48 12.67 -4.02 11.15
CA GLY A 48 13.45 -3.98 9.92
C GLY A 48 14.67 -3.06 10.00
N GLY A 49 15.10 -2.68 11.19
CA GLY A 49 16.08 -1.61 11.39
C GLY A 49 17.52 -2.03 11.19
N LYS A 50 17.92 -3.24 11.62
CA LYS A 50 19.31 -3.72 11.62
C LYS A 50 19.49 -4.89 10.64
N TYR A 51 20.73 -5.21 10.28
CA TYR A 51 21.01 -6.39 9.45
C TYR A 51 21.10 -7.66 10.31
N PRO A 52 20.56 -8.81 9.84
CA PRO A 52 20.05 -9.07 8.48
C PRO A 52 18.58 -8.68 8.22
N GLU A 53 17.82 -8.28 9.23
CA GLU A 53 16.37 -8.02 9.17
C GLU A 53 16.01 -6.91 8.20
N ALA A 54 16.84 -5.89 8.08
CA ALA A 54 16.72 -4.80 7.14
C ALA A 54 16.69 -5.31 5.70
N GLY A 55 17.59 -6.23 5.33
CA GLY A 55 17.59 -6.82 3.99
C GLY A 55 16.33 -7.64 3.71
N ILE A 56 15.86 -8.41 4.71
CA ILE A 56 14.60 -9.16 4.63
C ILE A 56 13.42 -8.19 4.45
N PHE A 57 13.36 -7.14 5.28
CA PHE A 57 12.33 -6.12 5.27
C PHE A 57 12.27 -5.42 3.91
N SER A 58 13.41 -5.01 3.36
CA SER A 58 13.50 -4.38 2.04
C SER A 58 12.94 -5.28 0.94
N ILE A 59 13.34 -6.56 0.89
CA ILE A 59 12.87 -7.50 -0.13
C ILE A 59 11.33 -7.61 -0.10
N PHE A 60 10.76 -7.83 1.08
CA PHE A 60 9.31 -7.98 1.23
C PHE A 60 8.56 -6.67 0.94
N LEU A 61 9.08 -5.51 1.32
CA LEU A 61 8.47 -4.21 0.99
C LEU A 61 8.55 -3.89 -0.51
N TYR A 62 9.65 -4.21 -1.20
CA TYR A 62 9.72 -4.04 -2.65
C TYR A 62 8.69 -4.91 -3.37
N LEU A 63 8.63 -6.21 -3.03
CA LEU A 63 7.62 -7.11 -3.61
C LEU A 63 6.19 -6.63 -3.30
N SER A 64 5.94 -6.19 -2.07
CA SER A 64 4.64 -5.65 -1.66
C SER A 64 4.28 -4.36 -2.41
N SER A 65 5.25 -3.48 -2.69
CA SER A 65 5.02 -2.26 -3.46
C SER A 65 4.59 -2.55 -4.90
N ILE A 66 5.20 -3.56 -5.54
CA ILE A 66 4.83 -3.99 -6.90
C ILE A 66 3.43 -4.59 -6.89
N LEU A 67 3.15 -5.52 -5.99
CA LEU A 67 1.83 -6.17 -5.87
C LEU A 67 0.73 -5.18 -5.47
N GLY A 68 1.04 -4.22 -4.60
CA GLY A 68 0.17 -3.11 -4.23
C GLY A 68 -0.18 -2.26 -5.43
N LEU A 69 0.82 -1.85 -6.22
CA LEU A 69 0.61 -1.05 -7.43
C LEU A 69 -0.20 -1.82 -8.47
N SER A 70 0.12 -3.09 -8.71
CA SER A 70 -0.66 -3.95 -9.61
C SER A 70 -2.12 -4.06 -9.16
N THR A 71 -2.37 -4.17 -7.85
CA THR A 71 -3.73 -4.21 -7.30
C THR A 71 -4.47 -2.88 -7.50
N MET A 72 -3.82 -1.75 -7.19
CA MET A 72 -4.40 -0.43 -7.38
C MET A 72 -4.69 -0.14 -8.86
N PHE A 73 -3.78 -0.50 -9.75
CA PHE A 73 -3.93 -0.32 -11.19
C PHE A 73 -5.03 -1.21 -11.75
N THR A 74 -5.13 -2.45 -11.30
CA THR A 74 -6.25 -3.35 -11.67
C THR A 74 -7.58 -2.74 -11.21
N ARG A 75 -7.65 -2.18 -10.00
CA ARG A 75 -8.84 -1.47 -9.53
C ARG A 75 -9.17 -0.28 -10.43
N PHE A 76 -8.17 0.49 -10.83
CA PHE A 76 -8.33 1.61 -11.75
C PHE A 76 -8.96 1.17 -13.09
N LEU A 77 -8.42 0.12 -13.71
CA LEU A 77 -8.94 -0.42 -14.97
C LEU A 77 -10.39 -0.90 -14.85
N ILE A 78 -10.71 -1.62 -13.77
CA ILE A 78 -12.07 -2.10 -13.50
C ILE A 78 -13.05 -0.93 -13.41
N VAL A 79 -12.69 0.14 -12.69
CA VAL A 79 -13.57 1.29 -12.53
C VAL A 79 -13.70 2.07 -13.84
N ASP A 80 -12.63 2.23 -14.63
CA ASP A 80 -12.70 2.89 -15.93
C ASP A 80 -13.63 2.12 -16.88
N GLU A 81 -13.51 0.79 -16.92
CA GLU A 81 -14.36 -0.07 -17.75
C GLU A 81 -15.83 -0.08 -17.29
N LEU A 82 -16.10 -0.01 -15.98
CA LEU A 82 -17.47 0.09 -15.48
C LEU A 82 -18.08 1.47 -15.78
N ASN A 83 -17.29 2.54 -15.67
CA ASN A 83 -17.79 3.90 -15.88
C ASN A 83 -17.91 4.25 -17.37
N ARG A 84 -17.01 3.76 -18.22
CA ARG A 84 -16.89 4.07 -19.66
C ARG A 84 -16.91 5.57 -20.00
N GLY A 85 -16.55 6.42 -19.04
CA GLY A 85 -16.59 7.89 -19.17
C GLY A 85 -17.97 8.52 -18.97
N ILE A 86 -18.94 7.80 -18.40
CA ILE A 86 -20.30 8.29 -18.17
C ILE A 86 -20.35 9.33 -17.05
N ASP A 87 -19.80 9.02 -15.86
CA ASP A 87 -19.72 9.99 -14.75
C ASP A 87 -18.31 10.56 -14.63
N ARG A 88 -18.17 11.86 -14.92
CA ARG A 88 -16.89 12.58 -14.84
C ARG A 88 -16.28 12.58 -13.43
N THR A 89 -17.11 12.57 -12.40
CA THR A 89 -16.65 12.52 -11.00
C THR A 89 -15.97 11.19 -10.71
N ILE A 90 -16.54 10.09 -11.20
CA ILE A 90 -15.97 8.74 -11.05
C ILE A 90 -14.60 8.70 -11.73
N ASP A 91 -14.47 9.24 -12.94
CA ASP A 91 -13.17 9.31 -13.64
C ASP A 91 -12.12 10.10 -12.86
N ILE A 92 -12.49 11.27 -12.33
CA ILE A 92 -11.57 12.13 -11.56
C ILE A 92 -11.13 11.43 -10.28
N LEU A 93 -12.05 10.81 -9.55
CA LEU A 93 -11.73 10.07 -8.33
C LEU A 93 -10.84 8.87 -8.62
N ASN A 94 -11.16 8.12 -9.67
CA ASN A 94 -10.40 6.95 -10.08
C ASN A 94 -8.96 7.31 -10.46
N ARG A 95 -8.78 8.31 -11.33
CA ARG A 95 -7.45 8.81 -11.76
C ARG A 95 -6.67 9.44 -10.60
N SER A 96 -7.29 10.30 -9.81
CA SER A 96 -6.62 10.93 -8.66
C SER A 96 -6.17 9.89 -7.65
N SER A 97 -7.01 8.90 -7.34
CA SER A 97 -6.66 7.87 -6.37
C SER A 97 -5.47 7.03 -6.84
N VAL A 98 -5.39 6.58 -8.10
CA VAL A 98 -4.25 5.76 -8.54
C VAL A 98 -2.94 6.55 -8.54
N VAL A 99 -2.97 7.85 -8.85
CA VAL A 99 -1.79 8.73 -8.76
C VAL A 99 -1.31 8.87 -7.31
N ILE A 100 -2.23 9.17 -6.38
CA ILE A 100 -1.89 9.27 -4.95
C ILE A 100 -1.37 7.93 -4.41
N GLY A 101 -2.00 6.83 -4.80
CA GLY A 101 -1.57 5.47 -4.44
C GLY A 101 -0.18 5.14 -4.95
N PHE A 102 0.15 5.51 -6.19
CA PHE A 102 1.50 5.36 -6.74
C PHE A 102 2.54 6.16 -5.93
N ILE A 103 2.26 7.43 -5.60
CA ILE A 103 3.13 8.26 -4.77
C ILE A 103 3.34 7.63 -3.39
N ALA A 104 2.27 7.12 -2.76
CA ALA A 104 2.34 6.45 -1.47
C ALA A 104 3.27 5.21 -1.53
N LEU A 105 3.17 4.40 -2.58
CA LEU A 105 4.01 3.23 -2.77
C LEU A 105 5.47 3.59 -3.08
N MET A 106 5.76 4.75 -3.69
CA MET A 106 7.13 5.26 -3.74
C MET A 106 7.66 5.57 -2.34
N GLY A 107 6.82 6.05 -1.43
CA GLY A 107 7.15 6.15 0.00
C GLY A 107 7.58 4.81 0.61
N MET A 108 6.86 3.72 0.29
CA MET A 108 7.23 2.36 0.71
C MET A 108 8.59 1.92 0.14
N VAL A 109 8.88 2.23 -1.13
CA VAL A 109 10.19 1.95 -1.76
C VAL A 109 11.31 2.70 -1.05
N VAL A 110 11.10 3.95 -0.63
CA VAL A 110 12.06 4.74 0.15
C VAL A 110 12.28 4.13 1.54
N VAL A 111 11.20 3.75 2.25
CA VAL A 111 11.27 3.05 3.54
C VAL A 111 12.08 1.75 3.43
N ALA A 112 11.89 0.99 2.36
CA ALA A 112 12.62 -0.23 2.07
C ALA A 112 14.10 0.03 1.76
N ALA A 113 14.42 1.09 1.02
CA ALA A 113 15.79 1.41 0.64
C ALA A 113 16.63 1.98 1.80
N TYR A 114 15.98 2.69 2.72
CA TYR A 114 16.64 3.38 3.83
C TYR A 114 16.09 2.87 5.17
N PRO A 115 16.68 1.82 5.75
CA PRO A 115 16.33 1.35 7.10
C PRO A 115 16.41 2.49 8.13
N MET A 116 15.51 2.48 9.11
CA MET A 116 15.38 3.60 10.05
C MET A 116 16.65 3.87 10.86
N THR A 117 17.47 2.84 11.12
CA THR A 117 18.71 2.97 11.90
C THR A 117 19.86 3.52 11.07
N SER A 118 19.76 3.45 9.73
CA SER A 118 20.82 3.85 8.80
C SER A 118 20.67 5.31 8.37
N VAL A 119 19.49 5.67 7.82
CA VAL A 119 19.21 7.04 7.37
C VAL A 119 17.82 7.48 7.86
N PRO A 120 17.68 7.84 9.16
CA PRO A 120 16.39 8.11 9.79
C PRO A 120 15.55 9.17 9.08
N THR A 121 16.19 10.22 8.56
CA THR A 121 15.49 11.31 7.87
C THR A 121 14.84 10.84 6.57
N ALA A 122 15.57 10.09 5.74
CA ALA A 122 15.04 9.55 4.49
C ALA A 122 13.92 8.54 4.76
N HIS A 123 14.12 7.67 5.75
CA HIS A 123 13.11 6.74 6.22
C HIS A 123 11.83 7.46 6.66
N GLY A 124 11.96 8.49 7.50
CA GLY A 124 10.84 9.28 7.99
C GLY A 124 10.07 9.99 6.87
N ILE A 125 10.76 10.53 5.86
CA ILE A 125 10.10 11.10 4.68
C ILE A 125 9.31 10.02 3.93
N GLY A 126 9.93 8.86 3.66
CA GLY A 126 9.27 7.74 3.00
C GLY A 126 8.04 7.24 3.76
N ALA A 127 8.15 7.10 5.07
CA ALA A 127 7.06 6.65 5.94
C ALA A 127 5.89 7.65 5.95
N ASN A 128 6.17 8.94 6.02
CA ASN A 128 5.13 9.98 5.93
C ASN A 128 4.41 9.95 4.58
N VAL A 129 5.16 9.85 3.47
CA VAL A 129 4.58 9.74 2.13
C VAL A 129 3.71 8.49 2.00
N LEU A 130 4.18 7.34 2.50
CA LEU A 130 3.44 6.10 2.50
C LEU A 130 2.14 6.19 3.31
N PHE A 131 2.22 6.59 4.58
CA PHE A 131 1.05 6.55 5.46
C PHE A 131 0.04 7.64 5.14
N LEU A 132 0.48 8.88 4.92
CA LEU A 132 -0.43 9.97 4.54
C LEU A 132 -1.06 9.70 3.16
N GLY A 133 -0.24 9.33 2.17
CA GLY A 133 -0.72 8.97 0.84
C GLY A 133 -1.67 7.77 0.87
N GLY A 134 -1.39 6.77 1.71
CA GLY A 134 -2.25 5.62 1.94
C GLY A 134 -3.62 6.00 2.50
N VAL A 135 -3.68 6.88 3.51
CA VAL A 135 -4.95 7.36 4.07
C VAL A 135 -5.76 8.12 3.02
N ILE A 136 -5.11 9.02 2.26
CA ILE A 136 -5.76 9.78 1.19
C ILE A 136 -6.28 8.83 0.10
N TYR A 137 -5.48 7.85 -0.31
CA TYR A 137 -5.91 6.81 -1.25
C TYR A 137 -7.15 6.07 -0.76
N ALA A 138 -7.13 5.59 0.48
CA ALA A 138 -8.25 4.87 1.09
C ALA A 138 -9.50 5.76 1.16
N ALA A 139 -9.37 7.04 1.51
CA ALA A 139 -10.49 7.99 1.53
C ALA A 139 -11.08 8.20 0.13
N LEU A 140 -10.25 8.40 -0.90
CA LEU A 140 -10.69 8.56 -2.27
C LEU A 140 -11.39 7.29 -2.80
N GLN A 141 -10.84 6.10 -2.54
CA GLN A 141 -11.45 4.83 -2.94
C GLN A 141 -12.74 4.53 -2.18
N THR A 142 -12.85 4.97 -0.93
CA THR A 142 -14.09 4.86 -0.14
C THR A 142 -15.16 5.76 -0.74
N TRP A 143 -14.82 7.02 -1.04
CA TRP A 143 -15.75 7.95 -1.67
C TRP A 143 -16.18 7.47 -3.07
N LEU A 144 -15.23 7.01 -3.88
CA LEU A 144 -15.49 6.37 -5.16
C LEU A 144 -16.44 5.19 -5.00
N SER A 145 -16.27 4.36 -3.96
CA SER A 145 -17.15 3.22 -3.71
C SER A 145 -18.59 3.63 -3.46
N TYR A 146 -18.82 4.72 -2.72
CA TYR A 146 -20.16 5.31 -2.53
C TYR A 146 -20.72 5.87 -3.83
N LYS A 147 -19.90 6.55 -4.66
CA LYS A 147 -20.35 7.06 -5.96
C LYS A 147 -20.75 5.96 -6.94
N MET A 148 -20.13 4.78 -6.80
CA MET A 148 -20.46 3.58 -7.57
C MET A 148 -21.66 2.78 -7.01
N THR A 149 -22.28 3.23 -5.91
CA THR A 149 -23.49 2.62 -5.33
C THR A 149 -24.74 3.30 -5.92
N PRO A 150 -25.84 2.56 -6.20
CA PRO A 150 -26.06 1.13 -5.98
C PRO A 150 -25.67 0.23 -7.15
N TYR A 151 -25.22 0.81 -8.27
CA TYR A 151 -25.13 0.08 -9.55
C TYR A 151 -23.98 -0.93 -9.61
N TYR A 152 -22.81 -0.61 -9.04
CA TYR A 152 -21.62 -1.47 -9.11
C TYR A 152 -21.22 -2.02 -7.74
N ASN A 153 -21.38 -1.21 -6.69
CA ASN A 153 -21.02 -1.58 -5.32
C ASN A 153 -22.26 -1.68 -4.44
N GLY A 154 -22.22 -2.62 -3.50
CA GLY A 154 -23.22 -2.72 -2.44
C GLY A 154 -22.90 -1.80 -1.26
N THR A 155 -23.93 -1.22 -0.64
CA THR A 155 -23.78 -0.28 0.48
C THR A 155 -22.95 -0.85 1.66
N LYS A 156 -23.06 -2.15 1.92
CA LYS A 156 -22.27 -2.85 2.96
C LYS A 156 -20.77 -2.70 2.78
N ILE A 157 -20.25 -2.86 1.54
CA ILE A 157 -18.80 -2.76 1.30
C ILE A 157 -18.32 -1.31 1.46
N CYS A 158 -19.17 -0.33 1.12
CA CYS A 158 -18.87 1.09 1.31
C CYS A 158 -18.69 1.44 2.80
N HIS A 159 -19.57 0.94 3.67
CA HIS A 159 -19.43 1.14 5.12
C HIS A 159 -18.20 0.44 5.71
N ILE A 160 -17.87 -0.76 5.23
CA ILE A 160 -16.64 -1.46 5.65
C ILE A 160 -15.40 -0.64 5.26
N ARG A 161 -15.33 -0.19 4.01
CA ARG A 161 -14.23 0.67 3.53
C ARG A 161 -14.14 1.97 4.33
N LEU A 162 -15.27 2.60 4.64
CA LEU A 162 -15.33 3.80 5.48
C LEU A 162 -14.79 3.56 6.89
N ALA A 163 -15.21 2.46 7.54
CA ALA A 163 -14.73 2.11 8.87
C ALA A 163 -13.21 1.90 8.89
N ILE A 164 -12.67 1.19 7.89
CA ILE A 164 -11.22 0.99 7.74
C ILE A 164 -10.51 2.33 7.51
N THR A 165 -11.02 3.20 6.62
CA THR A 165 -10.45 4.53 6.37
C THR A 165 -10.40 5.37 7.65
N ILE A 166 -11.49 5.43 8.42
CA ILE A 166 -11.55 6.18 9.67
C ILE A 166 -10.51 5.63 10.65
N LEU A 167 -10.45 4.31 10.82
CA LEU A 167 -9.49 3.69 11.73
C LEU A 167 -8.03 3.97 11.32
N THR A 168 -7.70 3.90 10.02
CA THR A 168 -6.36 4.28 9.53
C THR A 168 -6.04 5.74 9.76
N ALA A 169 -6.99 6.65 9.54
CA ALA A 169 -6.78 8.08 9.76
C ALA A 169 -6.58 8.40 11.25
N THR A 170 -7.36 7.78 12.13
CA THR A 170 -7.18 7.90 13.58
C THR A 170 -5.82 7.36 14.01
N ALA A 171 -5.41 6.19 13.53
CA ALA A 171 -4.10 5.63 13.84
C ALA A 171 -2.94 6.51 13.34
N LEU A 172 -3.06 7.11 12.15
CA LEU A 172 -2.07 8.08 11.64
C LEU A 172 -1.96 9.29 12.57
N ILE A 173 -3.09 9.85 13.00
CA ILE A 173 -3.11 11.00 13.93
C ILE A 173 -2.46 10.62 15.26
N VAL A 174 -2.83 9.46 15.83
CA VAL A 174 -2.26 8.97 17.09
C VAL A 174 -0.75 8.83 16.97
N MET A 175 -0.24 8.14 15.94
CA MET A 175 1.20 7.98 15.73
C MET A 175 1.91 9.33 15.56
N SER A 176 1.34 10.24 14.76
CA SER A 176 1.92 11.55 14.46
C SER A 176 2.02 12.47 15.69
N VAL A 177 1.11 12.30 16.66
CA VAL A 177 1.13 13.07 17.91
C VAL A 177 1.94 12.38 19.00
N MET A 178 1.78 11.07 19.16
CA MET A 178 2.42 10.33 20.27
C MET A 178 3.92 10.18 20.06
N MET A 179 4.40 9.93 18.84
CA MET A 179 5.84 9.71 18.60
C MET A 179 6.72 10.91 18.96
N PRO A 180 6.42 12.16 18.53
CA PRO A 180 7.24 13.32 18.91
C PRO A 180 7.25 13.58 20.42
N ILE A 181 6.10 13.37 21.09
CA ILE A 181 6.00 13.53 22.55
C ILE A 181 6.82 12.44 23.25
N ALA A 182 6.72 11.19 22.80
CA ALA A 182 7.48 10.07 23.33
C ALA A 182 8.99 10.32 23.22
N MET A 183 9.46 10.80 22.06
CA MET A 183 10.87 11.12 21.84
C MET A 183 11.35 12.29 22.73
N LYS A 184 10.48 13.26 23.01
CA LYS A 184 10.79 14.34 23.96
C LYS A 184 11.03 13.79 25.37
N PHE A 185 10.16 12.90 25.86
CA PHE A 185 10.38 12.24 27.16
C PHE A 185 11.62 11.34 27.15
N TRP A 186 11.78 10.52 26.13
CA TRP A 186 12.93 9.63 25.96
C TRP A 186 14.27 10.36 26.10
N SER A 187 14.39 11.53 25.46
CA SER A 187 15.62 12.35 25.49
C SER A 187 15.90 13.04 26.83
N THR A 188 15.00 12.98 27.81
CA THR A 188 15.24 13.52 29.16
C THR A 188 16.12 12.63 30.02
N SER A 189 16.22 11.34 29.67
CA SER A 189 16.98 10.34 30.41
C SER A 189 18.10 9.75 29.56
N LYS A 190 19.17 9.29 30.22
CA LYS A 190 20.26 8.56 29.56
C LYS A 190 19.90 7.08 29.52
N HIS A 191 19.94 6.51 28.32
CA HIS A 191 19.73 5.07 28.07
C HIS A 191 21.02 4.44 27.58
N ASP A 192 21.30 3.19 27.96
CA ASP A 192 22.47 2.43 27.53
C ASP A 192 22.20 1.60 26.25
N HIS A 193 20.95 1.57 25.79
CA HIS A 193 20.52 0.99 24.54
C HIS A 193 19.81 2.01 23.64
N TRP A 194 19.69 1.64 22.36
CA TRP A 194 18.92 2.42 21.39
C TRP A 194 17.40 2.28 21.63
N THR A 195 16.60 3.12 20.98
CA THR A 195 15.14 3.21 21.19
C THR A 195 14.39 1.90 20.96
N GLY A 196 14.85 1.07 20.01
CA GLY A 196 14.23 -0.23 19.77
C GLY A 196 14.38 -1.22 20.93
N GLY A 197 15.33 -1.00 21.84
CA GLY A 197 15.54 -1.77 23.06
C GLY A 197 14.68 -1.35 24.25
N LYS A 198 13.76 -0.39 24.09
CA LYS A 198 12.94 0.19 25.17
C LYS A 198 12.32 -0.84 26.13
N LEU A 199 12.35 -0.54 27.41
CA LEU A 199 11.87 -1.35 28.52
C LEU A 199 10.74 -0.67 29.30
N PRO A 200 9.81 -1.44 29.90
CA PRO A 200 8.76 -0.89 30.74
C PRO A 200 9.31 -0.06 31.90
N GLY A 201 8.74 1.13 32.10
CA GLY A 201 9.16 2.07 33.14
C GLY A 201 10.17 3.13 32.68
N GLU A 202 10.68 3.03 31.45
CA GLU A 202 11.53 4.09 30.88
C GLU A 202 10.72 5.31 30.43
N GLU A 203 11.35 6.47 30.49
CA GLU A 203 10.73 7.73 30.06
C GLU A 203 10.27 7.67 28.59
N GLY A 204 8.98 7.92 28.38
CA GLY A 204 8.36 7.87 27.05
C GLY A 204 7.97 6.47 26.55
N PHE A 205 8.25 5.39 27.29
CA PHE A 205 7.95 4.01 26.91
C PHE A 205 6.48 3.81 26.51
N ASP A 206 5.53 4.18 27.38
CA ASP A 206 4.11 3.97 27.14
C ASP A 206 3.62 4.69 25.87
N LEU A 207 4.13 5.91 25.63
CA LEU A 207 3.81 6.70 24.44
C LEU A 207 4.39 6.07 23.17
N MET A 208 5.60 5.50 23.25
CA MET A 208 6.17 4.73 22.13
C MET A 208 5.37 3.48 21.85
N VAL A 209 4.89 2.78 22.87
CA VAL A 209 4.03 1.60 22.70
C VAL A 209 2.71 1.99 22.03
N VAL A 210 2.04 3.04 22.49
CA VAL A 210 0.80 3.54 21.86
C VAL A 210 1.04 3.93 20.40
N SER A 211 2.13 4.63 20.12
CA SER A 211 2.51 5.01 18.76
C SER A 211 2.82 3.81 17.87
N SER A 212 3.52 2.81 18.40
CA SER A 212 3.82 1.54 17.72
C SER A 212 2.53 0.76 17.42
N VAL A 213 1.61 0.64 18.38
CA VAL A 213 0.29 0.02 18.14
C VAL A 213 -0.45 0.74 17.01
N ALA A 214 -0.35 2.07 16.94
CA ALA A 214 -0.95 2.83 15.85
C ALA A 214 -0.29 2.55 14.48
N GLU A 215 1.04 2.42 14.42
CA GLU A 215 1.76 2.01 13.19
C GLU A 215 1.31 0.61 12.71
N TRP A 216 1.30 -0.37 13.61
CA TRP A 216 0.83 -1.73 13.31
C TRP A 216 -0.63 -1.75 12.87
N THR A 217 -1.48 -0.96 13.53
CA THR A 217 -2.89 -0.81 13.16
C THR A 217 -3.02 -0.27 11.74
N MET A 218 -2.24 0.75 11.37
CA MET A 218 -2.25 1.28 10.00
C MET A 218 -1.83 0.22 8.98
N ALA A 219 -0.73 -0.51 9.23
CA ALA A 219 -0.24 -1.54 8.32
C ALA A 219 -1.29 -2.64 8.09
N ILE A 220 -1.91 -3.15 9.17
CA ILE A 220 -2.96 -4.17 9.09
C ILE A 220 -4.20 -3.63 8.38
N MET A 221 -4.61 -2.41 8.68
CA MET A 221 -5.80 -1.81 8.08
C MET A 221 -5.62 -1.47 6.61
N PHE A 222 -4.44 -1.02 6.17
CA PHE A 222 -4.15 -0.84 4.74
C PHE A 222 -4.23 -2.18 4.00
N LEU A 223 -3.64 -3.24 4.57
CA LEU A 223 -3.74 -4.58 3.98
C LEU A 223 -5.20 -5.06 3.93
N THR A 224 -5.95 -4.85 5.00
CA THR A 224 -7.39 -5.18 5.07
C THR A 224 -8.18 -4.39 4.03
N TYR A 225 -7.82 -3.14 3.77
CA TYR A 225 -8.44 -2.33 2.72
C TYR A 225 -8.25 -2.99 1.34
N TYR A 226 -7.04 -3.48 1.02
CA TYR A 226 -6.81 -4.22 -0.22
C TYR A 226 -7.65 -5.51 -0.29
N PHE A 227 -7.84 -6.20 0.83
CA PHE A 227 -8.69 -7.40 0.86
C PHE A 227 -10.15 -7.12 0.52
N THR A 228 -10.63 -5.88 0.70
CA THR A 228 -11.98 -5.50 0.25
C THR A 228 -12.15 -5.64 -1.26
N PHE A 229 -11.07 -5.63 -2.04
CA PHE A 229 -11.10 -5.81 -3.49
C PHE A 229 -11.17 -7.26 -3.95
N ILE A 230 -10.85 -8.25 -3.09
CA ILE A 230 -10.77 -9.67 -3.46
C ILE A 230 -12.06 -10.14 -4.15
N ARG A 231 -13.22 -9.87 -3.56
CA ARG A 231 -14.52 -10.32 -4.10
C ARG A 231 -14.89 -9.63 -5.41
N GLU A 232 -14.45 -8.39 -5.60
CA GLU A 232 -14.68 -7.66 -6.85
C GLU A 232 -13.77 -8.23 -7.95
N PHE A 233 -12.50 -8.46 -7.64
CA PHE A 233 -11.48 -8.94 -8.58
C PHE A 233 -11.73 -10.40 -9.01
N GLN A 234 -12.40 -11.19 -8.17
CA GLN A 234 -12.85 -12.55 -8.52
C GLN A 234 -13.77 -12.58 -9.75
N LYS A 235 -14.41 -11.45 -10.09
CA LYS A 235 -15.39 -11.35 -11.17
C LYS A 235 -14.80 -10.76 -12.46
N VAL A 236 -13.49 -10.53 -12.48
CA VAL A 236 -12.81 -9.79 -13.56
C VAL A 236 -11.88 -10.73 -14.32
N CYS A 237 -11.98 -10.67 -15.65
CA CYS A 237 -11.02 -11.24 -16.58
C CYS A 237 -10.25 -10.10 -17.24
N LEU A 238 -8.93 -10.12 -17.13
CA LEU A 238 -8.05 -9.14 -17.78
C LEU A 238 -7.42 -9.79 -19.02
N HIS A 239 -7.64 -9.21 -20.18
CA HIS A 239 -7.01 -9.63 -21.42
C HIS A 239 -5.84 -8.72 -21.74
N LEU A 240 -4.65 -9.28 -21.89
CA LEU A 240 -3.47 -8.56 -22.36
C LEU A 240 -3.27 -8.85 -23.84
N ARG A 241 -3.42 -7.81 -24.67
CA ARG A 241 -3.24 -7.87 -26.12
C ARG A 241 -2.01 -7.06 -26.51
N VAL A 242 -1.05 -7.73 -27.15
CA VAL A 242 0.07 -7.07 -27.84
C VAL A 242 -0.32 -6.93 -29.31
N GLN A 243 -0.43 -5.70 -29.80
CA GLN A 243 -0.68 -5.41 -31.21
C GLN A 243 0.55 -4.73 -31.80
N MET A 244 1.13 -5.33 -32.83
CA MET A 244 2.20 -4.70 -33.61
C MET A 244 1.58 -3.63 -34.50
N LEU A 245 2.10 -2.41 -34.43
CA LEU A 245 1.68 -1.31 -35.31
C LEU A 245 2.47 -1.27 -36.63
N VAL A 246 3.57 -2.01 -36.68
CA VAL A 246 4.51 -2.14 -37.81
C VAL A 246 5.01 -3.58 -37.91
N GLN A 247 5.49 -3.99 -39.08
CA GLN A 247 6.07 -5.33 -39.27
C GLN A 247 7.58 -5.32 -38.98
N HIS A 248 8.24 -4.19 -39.23
CA HIS A 248 9.64 -3.97 -38.92
C HIS A 248 9.81 -2.79 -37.97
N PHE A 249 10.69 -2.88 -36.96
CA PHE A 249 10.83 -1.83 -35.93
C PHE A 249 11.44 -0.51 -36.42
N ASP A 250 12.01 -0.50 -37.64
CA ASP A 250 12.49 0.72 -38.30
C ASP A 250 11.39 1.47 -39.07
N GLU A 251 10.21 0.87 -39.22
CA GLU A 251 9.06 1.51 -39.87
C GLU A 251 8.36 2.46 -38.91
N GLU A 252 7.80 3.55 -39.44
CA GLU A 252 6.90 4.40 -38.67
C GLU A 252 5.49 3.79 -38.62
N PRO A 253 4.78 3.84 -37.48
CA PRO A 253 3.40 3.42 -37.39
C PRO A 253 2.51 4.22 -38.34
N HIS A 254 1.86 3.57 -39.31
CA HIS A 254 0.85 4.23 -40.13
C HIS A 254 -0.38 4.62 -39.30
N ASP A 255 -0.91 5.84 -39.49
CA ASP A 255 -2.06 6.38 -38.74
C ASP A 255 -3.27 5.44 -38.70
N VAL A 256 -3.49 4.66 -39.78
CA VAL A 256 -4.57 3.67 -39.86
C VAL A 256 -4.40 2.55 -38.84
N ASN A 257 -3.17 2.08 -38.60
CA ASN A 257 -2.88 1.04 -37.61
C ASN A 257 -3.03 1.58 -36.18
N VAL A 258 -2.72 2.86 -35.96
CA VAL A 258 -2.89 3.55 -34.68
C VAL A 258 -4.36 3.77 -34.35
N ALA A 259 -5.17 4.19 -35.33
CA ALA A 259 -6.61 4.43 -35.15
C ALA A 259 -7.41 3.15 -34.81
N VAL A 260 -6.93 1.98 -35.24
CA VAL A 260 -7.52 0.67 -34.89
C VAL A 260 -7.00 0.16 -33.54
N ALA A 261 -5.88 0.67 -33.04
CA ALA A 261 -5.27 0.30 -31.77
C ALA A 261 -5.62 1.31 -30.66
N THR A 262 -6.90 1.55 -30.41
CA THR A 262 -7.33 2.36 -29.24
C THR A 262 -7.40 1.50 -27.98
N GLU A 263 -7.23 2.10 -26.80
CA GLU A 263 -7.37 1.42 -25.49
C GLU A 263 -8.73 0.72 -25.31
N ARG A 264 -9.76 1.16 -26.04
CA ARG A 264 -11.13 0.64 -25.98
C ARG A 264 -11.51 -0.23 -27.17
N THR A 265 -10.56 -0.59 -28.02
CA THR A 265 -10.85 -1.45 -29.18
C THR A 265 -11.24 -2.83 -28.65
N PRO A 266 -12.47 -3.30 -28.87
CA PRO A 266 -12.89 -4.59 -28.38
C PRO A 266 -11.98 -5.68 -28.94
N ILE A 267 -11.66 -6.66 -28.09
CA ILE A 267 -10.88 -7.84 -28.44
C ILE A 267 -11.80 -8.81 -29.20
N VAL A 268 -12.34 -8.33 -30.33
CA VAL A 268 -13.27 -8.99 -31.26
C VAL A 268 -14.64 -9.35 -30.66
N MET A 269 -15.69 -9.21 -31.49
CA MET A 269 -17.08 -9.63 -31.24
C MET A 269 -17.21 -11.12 -30.93
#